data_AF-U7NKU1-F1
#
_entry.id   AF-U7NKU1-F1
#
_cell.length_a   1.000
_cell.length_b   1.000
_cell.length_c   1.000
_cell.angle_alpha   90.00
_cell.angle_beta   90.00
_cell.angle_gamma   90.00
#
_symmetry.space_group_name_H-M   'P 1'
#
loop_
_entity.id
_entity.type
_entity.pdbx_description
1 polymer ?
#
loop_
_entity_poly.entity_id
_entity_poly.type
_entity_poly.pdbx_seq_one_letter_code
_entity_poly.pdbx_strand_id
1 'polypeptide(L)'
;MFKIDPTANRINPLEVKRFSDLGFTERKHLQEWLENYPQALAQEDGEELLIIQKEFDGFDDTRERLDLLAIDKDGNLVVIENKLDDSGRDVVWQALKYASYCANLKKQQVVEIFQRYLNQKAQNEGSTPADAESVLLEFLQADDLQSVQLNTLKSQRLILVAAHYRKEVTNTVLWLSQFGVNCQCFKVTPYQAGAELFLNVEQIIPPPGSLGLYDWHDGQGGRGKERQQ
;
A
#
# COMPACT_ATOMS: atom_id res chain seq x y z
N MET A 1 14.04 -12.49 -11.89
CA MET A 1 14.13 -13.54 -10.86
C MET A 1 14.69 -14.82 -11.48
N PHE A 2 15.47 -15.60 -10.74
CA PHE A 2 16.12 -16.81 -11.23
C PHE A 2 15.83 -18.01 -10.31
N LYS A 3 15.70 -19.21 -10.90
CA LYS A 3 15.71 -20.47 -10.14
C LYS A 3 17.15 -20.93 -9.95
N ILE A 4 17.53 -21.27 -8.72
CA ILE A 4 18.85 -21.82 -8.38
C ILE A 4 18.80 -23.35 -8.54
N ASP A 5 19.77 -23.90 -9.26
CA ASP A 5 20.09 -25.32 -9.28
C ASP A 5 21.41 -25.52 -8.52
N PRO A 6 21.36 -25.93 -7.24
CA PRO A 6 22.57 -26.11 -6.43
C PRO A 6 23.39 -27.33 -6.88
N THR A 7 22.75 -28.34 -7.48
CA THR A 7 23.42 -29.56 -7.93
C THR A 7 24.29 -29.29 -9.15
N ALA A 8 23.75 -28.56 -10.13
CA ALA A 8 24.49 -28.15 -11.32
C ALA A 8 25.35 -26.89 -11.09
N ASN A 9 25.18 -26.21 -9.96
CA ASN A 9 25.74 -24.88 -9.66
C ASN A 9 25.44 -23.89 -10.80
N ARG A 10 24.15 -23.74 -11.13
CA ARG A 10 23.66 -22.85 -12.19
C ARG A 10 22.41 -22.11 -11.73
N ILE A 11 22.11 -21.01 -12.42
CA ILE A 11 20.84 -20.30 -12.31
C ILE A 11 20.15 -20.28 -13.66
N ASN A 12 18.82 -20.36 -13.66
CA ASN A 12 18.00 -20.29 -14.86
C ASN A 12 16.96 -19.16 -14.71
N PRO A 13 16.75 -18.32 -15.73
CA PRO A 13 15.75 -17.26 -15.65
C PRO A 13 14.37 -17.89 -15.47
N LEU A 14 13.56 -17.31 -14.58
CA LEU A 14 12.15 -17.66 -14.51
C LEU A 14 11.41 -17.04 -15.69
N GLU A 15 10.43 -17.76 -16.25
CA GLU A 15 9.60 -17.25 -17.32
C GLU A 15 8.66 -16.17 -16.77
N VAL A 16 8.74 -14.95 -17.32
CA VAL A 16 7.81 -13.86 -17.01
C VAL A 16 6.47 -14.14 -17.68
N LYS A 17 5.38 -13.98 -16.94
CA LYS A 17 4.01 -14.10 -17.47
C LYS A 17 3.27 -12.77 -17.39
N ARG A 18 2.17 -12.66 -18.14
CA ARG A 18 1.16 -11.62 -17.90
C ARG A 18 0.05 -12.20 -17.04
N PHE A 19 -0.58 -11.37 -16.21
CA PHE A 19 -1.73 -11.79 -15.40
C PHE A 19 -2.86 -12.36 -16.25
N SER A 20 -3.14 -11.73 -17.40
CA SER A 20 -4.16 -12.19 -18.36
C SER A 20 -3.89 -13.59 -18.89
N ASP A 21 -2.63 -13.96 -19.11
CA ASP A 21 -2.24 -15.27 -19.64
C ASP A 21 -2.46 -16.38 -18.60
N LEU A 22 -2.44 -16.02 -17.32
CA LEU A 22 -2.70 -16.92 -16.19
C LEU A 22 -4.17 -16.90 -15.74
N GLY A 23 -5.04 -16.11 -16.39
CA GLY A 23 -6.44 -15.94 -15.99
C GLY A 23 -6.63 -15.14 -14.70
N PHE A 24 -5.59 -14.45 -14.24
CA PHE A 24 -5.65 -13.62 -13.05
C PHE A 24 -6.17 -12.22 -13.36
N THR A 25 -6.98 -11.71 -12.44
CA THR A 25 -7.66 -10.42 -12.53
C THR A 25 -7.43 -9.61 -11.27
N GLU A 26 -7.57 -8.30 -11.39
CA GLU A 26 -7.31 -7.33 -10.31
C GLU A 26 -8.10 -7.66 -9.05
N ARG A 27 -9.42 -7.65 -9.17
CA ARG A 27 -10.33 -7.86 -8.04
C ARG A 27 -10.35 -9.28 -7.47
N LYS A 28 -10.30 -10.31 -8.32
CA LYS A 28 -10.44 -11.71 -7.85
C LYS A 28 -9.13 -12.33 -7.36
N HIS A 29 -8.00 -11.71 -7.66
CA HIS A 29 -6.69 -12.31 -7.39
C HIS A 29 -5.74 -11.31 -6.74
N LEU A 30 -5.30 -10.26 -7.44
CA LEU A 30 -4.30 -9.35 -6.89
C LEU A 30 -4.77 -8.71 -5.57
N GLN A 31 -5.99 -8.20 -5.55
CA GLN A 31 -6.58 -7.60 -4.36
C GLN A 31 -6.72 -8.60 -3.21
N GLU A 32 -7.19 -9.82 -3.49
CA GLU A 32 -7.31 -10.87 -2.47
C GLU A 32 -5.94 -11.28 -1.91
N TRP A 33 -4.89 -11.34 -2.74
CA TRP A 33 -3.54 -11.67 -2.29
C TRP A 33 -2.98 -10.58 -1.38
N LEU A 34 -3.15 -9.31 -1.75
CA LEU A 34 -2.67 -8.17 -0.97
C LEU A 34 -3.51 -7.95 0.29
N GLU A 35 -4.80 -8.24 0.27
CA GLU A 35 -5.65 -8.24 1.47
C GLU A 35 -5.19 -9.29 2.49
N ASN A 36 -4.86 -10.50 2.02
CA ASN A 36 -4.45 -11.61 2.88
C ASN A 36 -2.98 -11.52 3.31
N TYR A 37 -2.15 -10.77 2.57
CA TYR A 37 -0.74 -10.57 2.90
C TYR A 37 -0.28 -9.13 2.58
N PRO A 38 -0.79 -8.13 3.31
CA PRO A 38 -0.52 -6.71 3.03
C PRO A 38 0.95 -6.33 3.24
N GLN A 39 1.69 -7.14 4.01
CA GLN A 39 3.12 -7.00 4.23
C GLN A 39 3.94 -7.16 2.94
N ALA A 40 3.36 -7.69 1.85
CA ALA A 40 3.98 -7.62 0.52
C ALA A 40 4.28 -6.17 0.07
N LEU A 41 3.55 -5.19 0.62
CA LEU A 41 3.68 -3.75 0.36
C LEU A 41 4.40 -3.00 1.48
N ALA A 42 4.84 -3.69 2.54
CA ALA A 42 5.59 -3.12 3.66
C ALA A 42 7.03 -3.63 3.61
N GLN A 43 7.84 -3.07 2.72
CA GLN A 43 9.18 -3.60 2.39
C GLN A 43 10.31 -2.97 3.22
N GLU A 44 10.00 -1.95 4.02
CA GLU A 44 10.95 -1.28 4.90
C GLU A 44 10.91 -1.87 6.32
N ASP A 45 12.07 -1.89 6.99
CA ASP A 45 12.17 -2.46 8.34
C ASP A 45 11.27 -1.72 9.33
N GLY A 46 10.38 -2.48 9.99
CA GLY A 46 9.43 -1.93 10.96
C GLY A 46 8.12 -1.41 10.36
N GLU A 47 7.98 -1.43 9.04
CA GLU A 47 6.71 -1.12 8.38
C GLU A 47 5.74 -2.30 8.50
N GLU A 48 4.50 -2.02 8.89
CA GLU A 48 3.42 -2.99 8.87
C GLU A 48 2.13 -2.31 8.40
N LEU A 49 1.25 -3.10 7.77
CA LEU A 49 -0.05 -2.64 7.30
C LEU A 49 -1.16 -3.55 7.82
N LEU A 50 -2.22 -2.94 8.35
CA LEU A 50 -3.46 -3.60 8.72
C LEU A 50 -4.56 -3.23 7.73
N ILE A 51 -5.06 -4.18 6.95
CA ILE A 51 -6.19 -3.95 6.06
C ILE A 51 -7.46 -3.78 6.90
N ILE A 52 -8.12 -2.63 6.73
CA ILE A 52 -9.34 -2.30 7.46
C ILE A 52 -10.58 -2.29 6.58
N GLN A 53 -10.43 -2.28 5.25
CA GLN A 53 -11.53 -2.37 4.31
C GLN A 53 -11.07 -2.78 2.90
N LYS A 54 -11.95 -3.43 2.16
CA LYS A 54 -11.81 -3.80 0.75
C LYS A 54 -13.06 -3.37 -0.04
N GLU A 55 -12.87 -2.82 -1.24
CA GLU A 55 -13.96 -2.39 -2.14
C GLU A 55 -14.91 -1.38 -1.50
N PHE A 56 -14.37 -0.39 -0.78
CA PHE A 56 -15.17 0.57 -0.03
C PHE A 56 -15.95 1.49 -0.97
N ASP A 57 -17.28 1.46 -0.88
CA ASP A 57 -18.20 2.31 -1.64
C ASP A 57 -19.07 3.22 -0.76
N GLY A 58 -18.67 3.42 0.51
CA GLY A 58 -19.39 4.24 1.48
C GLY A 58 -19.11 5.75 1.39
N PHE A 59 -18.58 6.24 0.27
CA PHE A 59 -18.40 7.67 0.03
C PHE A 59 -19.66 8.24 -0.61
N ASP A 60 -20.25 9.27 0.02
CA ASP A 60 -21.53 9.87 -0.40
C ASP A 60 -21.54 10.22 -1.90
N ASP A 61 -22.68 9.97 -2.55
CA ASP A 61 -22.98 10.34 -3.95
C ASP A 61 -22.06 9.75 -5.05
N THR A 62 -21.30 8.69 -4.78
CA THR A 62 -20.50 7.98 -5.80
C THR A 62 -20.77 6.47 -5.81
N ARG A 63 -20.53 5.80 -6.95
CA ARG A 63 -20.46 4.33 -7.06
C ARG A 63 -19.04 3.81 -7.14
N GLU A 64 -18.09 4.69 -6.89
CA GLU A 64 -16.67 4.42 -7.03
C GLU A 64 -16.19 3.65 -5.80
N ARG A 65 -15.18 2.80 -6.00
CA ARG A 65 -14.75 1.85 -4.99
C ARG A 65 -13.26 1.98 -4.77
N LEU A 66 -12.89 2.27 -3.54
CA LEU A 66 -11.49 2.16 -3.11
C LEU A 66 -11.17 0.67 -3.00
N ASP A 67 -10.13 0.22 -3.71
CA ASP A 67 -9.74 -1.19 -3.78
C ASP A 67 -9.41 -1.73 -2.38
N LEU A 68 -8.42 -1.14 -1.69
CA LEU A 68 -8.03 -1.50 -0.33
C LEU A 68 -7.73 -0.26 0.50
N LEU A 69 -8.18 -0.27 1.75
CA LEU A 69 -7.84 0.73 2.77
C LEU A 69 -7.13 0.03 3.92
N ALA A 70 -5.97 0.55 4.29
CA ALA A 70 -5.17 0.04 5.41
C ALA A 70 -4.87 1.12 6.45
N ILE A 71 -4.31 0.69 7.57
CA ILE A 71 -3.68 1.52 8.60
C ILE A 71 -2.22 1.08 8.74
N ASP A 72 -1.31 2.05 8.87
CA ASP A 72 0.09 1.78 9.25
C ASP A 72 0.33 1.92 10.76
N LYS A 73 1.55 1.62 11.21
CA LYS A 73 1.93 1.68 12.63
C LYS A 73 1.85 3.07 13.26
N ASP A 74 1.90 4.12 12.44
CA ASP A 74 1.77 5.51 12.88
C ASP A 74 0.30 5.97 12.93
N GLY A 75 -0.66 5.07 12.64
CA GLY A 75 -2.08 5.38 12.63
C GLY A 75 -2.53 6.17 11.38
N ASN A 76 -1.74 6.17 10.31
CA ASN A 76 -2.12 6.79 9.05
C ASN A 76 -3.02 5.88 8.23
N LEU A 77 -4.01 6.47 7.57
CA LEU A 77 -4.77 5.76 6.55
C LEU A 77 -3.92 5.60 5.29
N VAL A 78 -3.89 4.39 4.76
CA VAL A 78 -3.15 4.02 3.56
C VAL A 78 -4.13 3.61 2.48
N VAL A 79 -4.22 4.42 1.43
CA VAL A 79 -5.08 4.20 0.26
C VAL A 79 -4.30 3.36 -0.75
N ILE A 80 -4.77 2.15 -1.05
CA ILE A 80 -4.08 1.21 -1.91
C ILE A 80 -4.93 0.97 -3.16
N GLU A 81 -4.40 1.33 -4.33
CA GLU A 81 -5.07 1.19 -5.63
C GLU A 81 -4.32 0.20 -6.53
N ASN A 82 -5.04 -0.78 -7.07
CA ASN A 82 -4.49 -1.86 -7.88
C ASN A 82 -4.81 -1.62 -9.37
N LYS A 83 -3.84 -1.82 -10.27
CA LYS A 83 -4.08 -1.81 -11.73
C LYS A 83 -3.30 -2.90 -12.46
N LEU A 84 -4.03 -3.86 -13.03
CA LEU A 84 -3.42 -4.88 -13.91
C LEU A 84 -3.43 -4.53 -15.40
N ASP A 85 -4.20 -3.53 -15.81
CA ASP A 85 -4.24 -3.08 -17.20
C ASP A 85 -3.12 -2.06 -17.54
N ASP A 86 -2.85 -1.94 -18.83
CA ASP A 86 -1.82 -1.01 -19.35
C ASP A 86 -2.30 0.45 -19.40
N SER A 87 -3.53 0.77 -18.99
CA SER A 87 -4.05 2.13 -19.13
C SER A 87 -3.42 3.05 -18.10
N GLY A 88 -3.33 2.63 -16.82
CA GLY A 88 -2.75 3.37 -15.70
C GLY A 88 -3.21 4.83 -15.53
N ARG A 89 -4.12 5.30 -16.38
CA ARG A 89 -4.34 6.73 -16.64
C ARG A 89 -5.01 7.40 -15.47
N ASP A 90 -5.94 6.68 -14.85
CA ASP A 90 -6.79 7.23 -13.81
C ASP A 90 -6.35 6.80 -12.40
N VAL A 91 -5.35 5.91 -12.27
CA VAL A 91 -4.97 5.33 -10.97
C VAL A 91 -4.50 6.39 -9.96
N VAL A 92 -3.74 7.39 -10.42
CA VAL A 92 -3.29 8.49 -9.57
C VAL A 92 -4.47 9.37 -9.15
N TRP A 93 -5.38 9.64 -10.09
CA TRP A 93 -6.59 10.42 -9.81
C TRP A 93 -7.50 9.71 -8.81
N GLN A 94 -7.71 8.40 -8.97
CA GLN A 94 -8.46 7.56 -8.04
C GLN A 94 -7.85 7.62 -6.64
N ALA A 95 -6.54 7.34 -6.52
CA ALA A 95 -5.84 7.37 -5.24
C ALA A 95 -5.94 8.73 -4.54
N LEU A 96 -5.71 9.84 -5.27
CA LEU A 96 -5.83 11.20 -4.72
C LEU A 96 -7.25 11.52 -4.25
N LYS A 97 -8.26 11.14 -5.04
CA LYS A 97 -9.66 11.34 -4.70
C LYS A 97 -10.04 10.55 -3.44
N TYR A 98 -9.68 9.27 -3.36
CA TYR A 98 -9.98 8.47 -2.17
C TYR A 98 -9.22 8.97 -0.94
N ALA A 99 -7.97 9.38 -1.08
CA ALA A 99 -7.25 10.03 0.02
C ALA A 99 -7.94 11.32 0.48
N SER A 100 -8.50 12.11 -0.43
CA SER A 100 -9.27 13.31 -0.07
C SER A 100 -10.54 12.98 0.72
N TYR A 101 -11.19 11.86 0.43
CA TYR A 101 -12.35 11.39 1.20
C TYR A 101 -11.92 10.85 2.57
N CYS A 102 -10.88 10.02 2.59
CA CYS A 102 -10.31 9.45 3.80
C CYS A 102 -9.75 10.51 4.76
N ALA A 103 -9.23 11.64 4.26
CA ALA A 103 -8.70 12.73 5.07
C ALA A 103 -9.74 13.35 6.02
N ASN A 104 -11.04 13.19 5.74
CA ASN A 104 -12.11 13.70 6.59
C ASN A 104 -12.65 12.67 7.59
N LEU A 105 -12.18 11.41 7.54
CA LEU A 105 -12.64 10.36 8.45
C LEU A 105 -12.14 10.62 9.87
N LYS A 106 -13.08 10.70 10.80
CA LYS A 106 -12.76 10.75 12.24
C LYS A 106 -12.41 9.37 12.75
N LYS A 107 -11.71 9.32 13.87
CA LYS A 107 -11.28 8.09 14.55
C LYS A 107 -12.41 7.06 14.68
N GLN A 108 -13.57 7.46 15.19
CA GLN A 108 -14.73 6.57 15.35
C GLN A 108 -15.24 6.02 14.01
N GLN A 109 -15.25 6.83 12.94
CA GLN A 109 -15.66 6.39 11.62
C GLN A 109 -14.70 5.34 11.03
N VAL A 110 -13.40 5.45 11.31
CA VAL A 110 -12.40 4.44 10.91
C VAL A 110 -12.67 3.12 11.61
N VAL A 111 -12.94 3.14 12.92
CA VAL A 111 -13.30 1.93 13.70
C VAL A 111 -14.60 1.31 13.17
N GLU A 112 -15.62 2.12 12.85
CA GLU A 112 -16.88 1.64 12.27
C GLU A 112 -16.70 1.03 10.87
N ILE A 113 -15.85 1.62 10.03
CA ILE A 113 -15.47 1.05 8.72
C ILE A 113 -14.82 -0.31 8.94
N PHE A 114 -13.87 -0.41 9.87
CA PHE A 114 -13.17 -1.65 10.14
C PHE A 114 -14.09 -2.73 10.73
N GLN A 115 -14.97 -2.39 11.66
CA GLN A 115 -15.93 -3.34 12.22
C GLN A 115 -16.89 -3.87 11.16
N ARG A 116 -17.35 -3.03 10.22
CA ARG A 116 -18.18 -3.49 9.10
C ARG A 116 -17.44 -4.48 8.21
N TYR A 117 -16.16 -4.21 7.91
CA TYR A 117 -15.31 -5.12 7.16
C TYR A 117 -15.14 -6.47 7.87
N LEU A 118 -14.83 -6.47 9.17
CA LEU A 118 -14.70 -7.71 9.97
C LEU A 118 -16.01 -8.50 10.03
N ASN A 119 -17.15 -7.82 10.19
CA ASN A 119 -18.48 -8.44 10.17
C ASN A 119 -18.75 -9.15 8.83
N GLN A 120 -18.46 -8.48 7.71
CA GLN A 120 -18.66 -9.05 6.38
C GLN A 120 -17.72 -10.23 6.12
N LYS A 121 -16.45 -10.11 6.53
CA LYS A 121 -15.46 -11.18 6.40
C LYS A 121 -15.86 -12.41 7.19
N ALA A 122 -16.24 -12.23 8.46
CA ALA A 122 -16.68 -13.31 9.32
C ALA A 122 -17.96 -14.01 8.79
N GLN A 123 -18.90 -13.24 8.24
CA GLN A 123 -20.08 -13.79 7.59
C GLN A 123 -19.71 -14.68 6.39
N ASN A 124 -18.78 -14.25 5.54
CA ASN A 124 -18.34 -15.03 4.38
C ASN A 124 -17.59 -16.31 4.77
N GLU A 125 -16.85 -16.26 5.88
CA GLU A 125 -16.06 -17.39 6.40
C GLU A 125 -16.85 -18.32 7.34
N GLY A 126 -18.05 -17.92 7.77
CA GLY A 126 -18.84 -18.66 8.76
C GLY A 126 -18.24 -18.62 10.17
N SER A 127 -17.56 -17.52 10.52
CA SER A 127 -16.89 -17.31 11.80
C SER A 127 -17.53 -16.18 12.61
N THR A 128 -17.07 -15.97 13.84
CA THR A 128 -17.47 -14.83 14.67
C THR A 128 -16.59 -13.63 14.33
N PRO A 129 -17.16 -12.43 14.11
CA PRO A 129 -16.34 -11.25 13.85
C PRO A 129 -15.50 -10.88 15.07
N ALA A 130 -14.25 -10.51 14.80
CA ALA A 130 -13.40 -9.87 15.79
C ALA A 130 -13.90 -8.45 16.11
N ASP A 131 -13.45 -7.93 17.25
CA ASP A 131 -13.71 -6.54 17.66
C ASP A 131 -12.65 -5.61 17.03
N ALA A 132 -13.12 -4.65 16.24
CA ALA A 132 -12.25 -3.76 15.47
C ALA A 132 -11.36 -2.89 16.35
N GLU A 133 -11.89 -2.38 17.47
CA GLU A 133 -11.12 -1.57 18.41
C GLU A 133 -10.00 -2.38 19.04
N SER A 134 -10.29 -3.60 19.51
CA SER A 134 -9.30 -4.50 20.09
C SER A 134 -8.17 -4.84 19.12
N VAL A 135 -8.51 -5.21 17.88
CA VAL A 135 -7.53 -5.53 16.83
C VAL A 135 -6.69 -4.31 16.48
N LEU A 136 -7.31 -3.12 16.39
CA LEU A 136 -6.61 -1.88 16.09
C LEU A 136 -5.62 -1.49 17.20
N LEU A 137 -6.02 -1.60 18.47
CA LEU A 137 -5.16 -1.29 19.61
C LEU A 137 -3.98 -2.27 19.72
N GLU A 138 -4.21 -3.56 19.47
CA GLU A 138 -3.15 -4.56 19.39
C GLU A 138 -2.15 -4.22 18.27
N PHE A 139 -2.67 -3.91 17.07
CA PHE A 139 -1.84 -3.54 15.93
C PHE A 139 -1.00 -2.29 16.20
N LEU A 140 -1.60 -1.26 16.78
CA LEU A 140 -0.94 0.02 17.10
C LEU A 140 -0.13 -0.02 18.40
N GLN A 141 -0.19 -1.13 19.15
CA GLN A 141 0.46 -1.29 20.46
C GLN A 141 0.06 -0.17 21.45
N ALA A 142 -1.23 0.14 21.52
CA ALA A 142 -1.78 1.21 22.34
C ALA A 142 -2.72 0.68 23.42
N ASP A 143 -2.78 1.37 24.56
CA ASP A 143 -3.61 0.97 25.70
C ASP A 143 -5.11 1.25 25.47
N ASP A 144 -5.42 2.37 24.83
CA ASP A 144 -6.79 2.81 24.55
C ASP A 144 -6.89 3.72 23.32
N LEU A 145 -8.10 3.85 22.77
CA LEU A 145 -8.32 4.70 21.59
C LEU A 145 -8.10 6.19 21.85
N GLN A 146 -8.14 6.69 23.08
CA GLN A 146 -7.91 8.11 23.35
C GLN A 146 -6.44 8.47 23.14
N SER A 147 -5.52 7.58 23.51
CA SER A 147 -4.07 7.72 23.37
C SER A 147 -3.58 7.65 21.91
N VAL A 148 -4.33 6.96 21.03
CA VAL A 148 -3.96 6.77 19.63
C VAL A 148 -4.12 8.07 18.82
N GLN A 149 -3.10 8.42 18.04
CA GLN A 149 -3.27 9.35 16.92
C GLN A 149 -3.70 8.56 15.70
N LEU A 150 -4.94 8.75 15.24
CA LEU A 150 -5.49 8.05 14.09
C LEU A 150 -5.95 9.05 13.05
N ASN A 151 -5.47 8.89 11.81
CA ASN A 151 -5.86 9.68 10.65
C ASN A 151 -5.70 11.20 10.86
N THR A 152 -4.48 11.64 11.14
CA THR A 152 -4.20 13.05 11.43
C THR A 152 -4.13 13.89 10.14
N LEU A 153 -4.00 15.22 10.31
CA LEU A 153 -3.98 16.14 9.19
C LEU A 153 -2.75 15.87 8.29
N LYS A 154 -2.96 15.73 6.97
CA LYS A 154 -1.92 15.47 5.95
C LYS A 154 -1.18 14.14 6.14
N SER A 155 -1.80 13.16 6.79
CA SER A 155 -1.12 11.92 7.16
C SER A 155 -1.39 10.77 6.19
N GLN A 156 -2.35 10.93 5.27
CA GLN A 156 -2.77 9.86 4.35
C GLN A 156 -1.64 9.48 3.39
N ARG A 157 -1.48 8.17 3.20
CA ARG A 157 -0.49 7.57 2.32
C ARG A 157 -1.16 6.99 1.09
N LEU A 158 -0.49 7.05 -0.05
CA LEU A 158 -0.92 6.44 -1.30
C LEU A 158 0.01 5.28 -1.63
N ILE A 159 -0.55 4.10 -1.87
CA ILE A 159 0.17 2.97 -2.45
C ILE A 159 -0.51 2.63 -3.78
N LEU A 160 0.24 2.75 -4.86
CA LEU A 160 -0.21 2.30 -6.17
C LEU A 160 0.43 0.94 -6.44
N VAL A 161 -0.32 -0.03 -6.91
CA VAL A 161 0.19 -1.36 -7.27
C VAL A 161 -0.17 -1.65 -8.73
N ALA A 162 0.82 -1.87 -9.58
CA ALA A 162 0.54 -2.14 -10.99
C ALA A 162 1.47 -3.16 -11.65
N ALA A 163 0.98 -3.83 -12.70
CA ALA A 163 1.84 -4.68 -13.54
C ALA A 163 2.80 -3.85 -14.39
N HIS A 164 2.33 -2.69 -14.86
CA HIS A 164 3.06 -1.76 -15.71
C HIS A 164 2.77 -0.31 -15.31
N TYR A 165 3.80 0.53 -15.35
CA TYR A 165 3.68 1.97 -15.10
C TYR A 165 4.04 2.75 -16.35
N ARG A 166 3.15 3.67 -16.74
CA ARG A 166 3.45 4.69 -17.74
C ARG A 166 4.32 5.77 -17.11
N LYS A 167 5.19 6.39 -17.91
CA LYS A 167 6.07 7.48 -17.46
C LYS A 167 5.28 8.65 -16.86
N GLU A 168 4.09 8.94 -17.38
CA GLU A 168 3.22 10.00 -16.86
C GLU A 168 2.75 9.72 -15.42
N VAL A 169 2.47 8.46 -15.09
CA VAL A 169 2.09 8.04 -13.73
C VAL A 169 3.27 8.21 -12.79
N THR A 170 4.44 7.66 -13.13
CA THR A 170 5.63 7.76 -12.27
C THR A 170 6.09 9.20 -12.07
N ASN A 171 6.04 10.03 -13.12
CA ASN A 171 6.37 11.45 -13.02
C ASN A 171 5.41 12.20 -12.10
N THR A 172 4.11 11.90 -12.19
CA THR A 172 3.10 12.53 -11.32
C THR A 172 3.30 12.13 -9.87
N VAL A 173 3.56 10.85 -9.60
CA VAL A 173 3.82 10.35 -8.24
C VAL A 173 5.08 10.98 -7.65
N LEU A 174 6.18 11.03 -8.40
CA LEU A 174 7.41 11.69 -7.96
C LEU A 174 7.20 13.18 -7.69
N TRP A 175 6.42 13.86 -8.53
CA TRP A 175 6.05 15.26 -8.31
C TRP A 175 5.24 15.43 -7.02
N LEU A 176 4.23 14.59 -6.76
CA LEU A 176 3.43 14.62 -5.53
C LEU A 176 4.32 14.44 -4.28
N SER A 177 5.30 13.54 -4.32
CA SER A 177 6.25 13.33 -3.23
C SER A 177 7.07 14.58 -2.91
N GLN A 178 7.43 15.41 -3.91
CA GLN A 178 8.12 16.69 -3.68
C GLN A 178 7.25 17.71 -2.92
N PHE A 179 5.92 17.52 -2.89
CA PHE A 179 4.98 18.34 -2.14
C PHE A 179 4.58 17.69 -0.81
N GLY A 180 5.32 16.67 -0.36
CA GLY A 180 5.10 16.00 0.92
C GLY A 180 3.91 15.03 0.92
N VAL A 181 3.40 14.62 -0.24
CA VAL A 181 2.42 13.53 -0.32
C VAL A 181 3.19 12.21 -0.24
N ASN A 182 2.91 11.39 0.77
CA ASN A 182 3.54 10.10 0.92
C ASN A 182 2.96 9.12 -0.12
N CYS A 183 3.74 8.81 -1.15
CA CYS A 183 3.32 7.96 -2.25
C CYS A 183 4.34 6.86 -2.50
N GLN A 184 3.86 5.62 -2.61
CA GLN A 184 4.64 4.47 -3.06
C GLN A 184 4.06 3.88 -4.36
N CYS A 185 4.92 3.32 -5.19
CA CYS A 185 4.53 2.52 -6.35
C CYS A 185 5.17 1.15 -6.25
N PHE A 186 4.35 0.10 -6.33
CA PHE A 186 4.78 -1.28 -6.36
C PHE A 186 4.50 -1.89 -7.72
N LYS A 187 5.54 -2.41 -8.35
CA LYS A 187 5.42 -3.21 -9.56
C LYS A 187 5.21 -4.68 -9.19
N VAL A 188 4.15 -5.27 -9.72
CA VAL A 188 3.87 -6.71 -9.57
C VAL A 188 4.17 -7.46 -10.87
N THR A 189 4.88 -8.59 -10.77
CA THR A 189 5.25 -9.39 -11.96
C THR A 189 5.14 -10.87 -11.65
N PRO A 190 4.24 -11.61 -12.35
CA PRO A 190 4.13 -13.04 -12.16
C PRO A 190 5.21 -13.78 -12.97
N TYR A 191 5.71 -14.87 -12.39
CA TYR A 191 6.68 -15.77 -12.97
C TYR A 191 6.19 -17.21 -12.87
N GLN A 192 6.64 -18.07 -13.79
CA GLN A 192 6.33 -19.50 -13.77
C GLN A 192 7.61 -20.35 -13.83
N ALA A 193 7.63 -21.44 -13.04
CA ALA A 193 8.64 -22.48 -13.12
C ALA A 193 7.97 -23.87 -13.12
N GLY A 194 7.76 -24.46 -14.28
CA GLY A 194 6.96 -25.69 -14.39
C GLY A 194 5.52 -25.44 -13.96
N ALA A 195 5.05 -26.12 -12.92
CA ALA A 195 3.70 -25.93 -12.37
C ALA A 195 3.60 -24.83 -11.30
N GLU A 196 4.74 -24.36 -10.77
CA GLU A 196 4.77 -23.37 -9.69
C GLU A 196 4.69 -21.95 -10.24
N LEU A 197 3.92 -21.10 -9.55
CA LEU A 197 3.77 -19.69 -9.85
C LEU A 197 4.38 -18.86 -8.73
N PHE A 198 5.02 -17.76 -9.11
CA PHE A 198 5.67 -16.83 -8.19
C PHE A 198 5.22 -15.42 -8.53
N LEU A 199 5.05 -14.57 -7.52
CA LEU A 199 4.77 -13.16 -7.69
C LEU A 199 5.94 -12.35 -7.13
N ASN A 200 6.56 -11.54 -7.98
CA ASN A 200 7.46 -10.50 -7.51
C ASN A 200 6.64 -9.25 -7.22
N VAL A 201 6.85 -8.65 -6.04
CA VAL A 201 6.28 -7.35 -5.65
C VAL A 201 7.47 -6.45 -5.35
N GLU A 202 7.67 -5.41 -6.14
CA GLU A 202 8.88 -4.57 -6.09
C GLU A 202 8.47 -3.11 -5.90
N GLN A 203 8.92 -2.46 -4.82
CA GLN A 203 8.79 -1.01 -4.70
C GLN A 203 9.68 -0.32 -5.76
N ILE A 204 9.07 0.46 -6.65
CA ILE A 204 9.80 1.22 -7.68
C ILE A 204 9.88 2.72 -7.35
N ILE A 205 8.95 3.23 -6.53
CA ILE A 205 8.94 4.60 -6.03
C ILE A 205 8.55 4.58 -4.54
N PRO A 206 9.32 5.26 -3.67
CA PRO A 206 10.74 5.51 -3.89
C PRO A 206 11.47 4.17 -4.06
N PRO A 207 12.53 4.07 -4.87
CA PRO A 207 13.29 2.82 -4.95
C PRO A 207 13.89 2.46 -3.57
N PRO A 208 13.95 1.17 -3.20
CA PRO A 208 14.49 0.74 -1.91
C PRO A 208 15.87 1.36 -1.62
N GLY A 209 16.05 1.85 -0.40
CA GLY A 209 17.30 2.48 0.04
C GLY A 209 17.52 3.93 -0.41
N SER A 210 16.53 4.56 -1.07
CA SER A 210 16.65 5.97 -1.53
C SER A 210 16.10 7.02 -0.56
N LEU A 211 15.40 6.63 0.51
CA LEU A 211 14.91 7.56 1.54
C LEU A 211 16.05 8.38 2.18
N GLY A 212 17.22 7.76 2.37
CA GLY A 212 18.42 8.43 2.87
C GLY A 212 19.06 9.46 1.91
N LEU A 213 18.55 9.65 0.69
CA LEU A 213 19.06 10.65 -0.27
C LEU A 213 18.14 11.88 -0.41
N TYR A 214 16.84 11.76 -0.11
CA TYR A 214 15.91 12.90 -0.15
C TYR A 214 15.94 13.74 1.13
N ASP A 215 16.29 13.14 2.28
CA ASP A 215 16.48 13.87 3.55
C ASP A 215 17.70 14.83 3.56
N TRP A 216 18.63 14.69 2.62
CA TRP A 216 19.85 15.54 2.58
C TRP A 216 19.62 16.97 2.08
N HIS A 217 18.48 17.26 1.45
CA HIS A 217 18.25 18.59 0.87
C HIS A 217 17.52 19.58 1.79
N ASP A 218 16.94 19.13 2.89
CA ASP A 218 16.20 20.01 3.83
C ASP A 218 17.04 20.55 5.02
N GLY A 219 18.33 20.21 5.10
CA GLY A 219 19.17 20.53 6.25
C GLY A 219 20.07 21.78 6.17
N GLN A 220 20.24 22.43 5.02
CA GLN A 220 21.19 23.55 4.86
C GLN A 220 20.47 24.90 4.79
N GLY A 221 19.83 25.26 5.91
CA GLY A 221 19.01 26.46 6.08
C GLY A 221 19.33 27.27 7.33
N GLY A 222 20.60 27.60 7.59
CA GLY A 222 20.95 28.84 8.29
C GLY A 222 21.66 28.78 9.65
N ARG A 223 22.56 29.77 9.81
CA ARG A 223 23.40 30.19 10.96
C ARG A 223 24.65 29.32 11.16
N GLY A 224 25.88 29.83 11.12
CA GLY A 224 26.37 31.18 11.38
C GLY A 224 27.58 31.04 12.32
N LYS A 225 28.77 31.41 11.82
CA LYS A 225 30.03 31.77 12.49
C LYS A 225 30.29 31.24 13.92
N GLU A 226 31.47 30.65 14.13
CA GLU A 226 32.46 31.24 15.05
C GLU A 226 33.88 30.74 14.77
N ARG A 227 34.81 31.70 14.69
CA ARG A 227 36.26 31.50 14.70
C ARG A 227 36.71 31.39 16.15
N GLN A 228 37.62 30.46 16.46
CA GLN A 228 38.67 30.61 17.48
C GLN A 228 39.90 29.88 16.92
N GLN A 229 40.91 30.64 16.48
CA GLN A 229 42.20 30.91 17.18
C GLN A 229 43.08 29.68 17.28
#